data_AF-A0A2V8NLR0-F1
#
_entry.id   AF-A0A2V8NLR0-F1
#
_cell.length_a   1.000
_cell.length_b   1.000
_cell.length_c   1.000
_cell.angle_alpha   90.00
_cell.angle_beta   90.00
_cell.angle_gamma   90.00
#
_symmetry.space_group_name_H-M   'P 1'
#
loop_
_entity.id
_entity.type
_entity.pdbx_description
1 polymer ?
#
loop_
_entity_poly.entity_id
_entity_poly.type
_entity_poly.pdbx_seq_one_letter_code
_entity_poly.pdbx_strand_id
1 'polypeptide(L)'
;MCANFTNPANKKILTEEFENCLKRASVREGHEVILLYCEETNQFLLYKSQPWFQFARIVRNVVSHKSAGVLRQWPNDLTNSGVHQVTWRGRTLDSTMVGHEVDFTIQEGYEKQHNSIVGCTSSWLECREPNTNPPR
;
A
#
# COMPACT_ATOMS: atom_id res chain seq x y z
N MET A 1 25.03 27.34 -8.44
CA MET A 1 24.81 27.20 -6.98
C MET A 1 23.32 27.30 -6.70
N CYS A 2 22.71 26.30 -6.07
CA CYS A 2 21.26 26.22 -5.84
C CYS A 2 20.84 27.18 -4.71
N ALA A 3 20.54 28.43 -5.06
CA ALA A 3 20.22 29.50 -4.12
C ALA A 3 18.80 29.44 -3.49
N ASN A 4 18.15 28.28 -3.40
CA ASN A 4 16.70 28.23 -3.13
C ASN A 4 16.24 27.43 -1.89
N PHE A 5 17.15 26.91 -1.06
CA PHE A 5 16.78 26.13 0.13
C PHE A 5 16.63 26.98 1.42
N THR A 6 17.02 28.25 1.40
CA THR A 6 16.89 29.18 2.53
C THR A 6 15.52 29.84 2.62
N ASN A 7 14.74 29.87 1.53
CA ASN A 7 13.38 30.36 1.54
C ASN A 7 12.46 29.34 2.22
N PRO A 8 11.75 29.70 3.31
CA PRO A 8 10.89 28.77 4.03
C PRO A 8 9.75 28.21 3.18
N ALA A 9 9.22 28.95 2.20
CA ALA A 9 8.21 28.46 1.28
C ALA A 9 8.76 27.36 0.35
N ASN A 10 9.96 27.55 -0.19
CA ASN A 10 10.60 26.56 -1.06
C ASN A 10 11.05 25.31 -0.27
N LYS A 11 11.47 25.51 0.99
CA LYS A 11 11.77 24.40 1.90
C LYS A 11 10.53 23.57 2.20
N LYS A 12 9.39 24.21 2.45
CA LYS A 12 8.10 23.52 2.65
C LYS A 12 7.71 22.69 1.43
N ILE A 13 7.73 23.28 0.24
CA ILE A 13 7.43 22.56 -1.02
C ILE A 13 8.36 21.37 -1.20
N LEU A 14 9.67 21.55 -1.00
CA LEU A 14 10.65 20.46 -1.11
C LEU A 14 10.34 19.33 -0.12
N THR A 15 10.08 19.66 1.15
CA THR A 15 9.76 18.67 2.18
C THR A 15 8.49 17.91 1.83
N GLU A 16 7.43 18.59 1.40
CA GLU A 16 6.18 17.96 0.96
C GLU A 16 6.40 17.02 -0.22
N GLU A 17 7.14 17.45 -1.25
CA GLU A 17 7.46 16.62 -2.41
C GLU A 17 8.36 15.43 -2.05
N PHE A 18 9.34 15.62 -1.17
CA PHE A 18 10.24 14.58 -0.71
C PHE A 18 9.50 13.53 0.13
N GLU A 19 8.65 13.96 1.05
CA GLU A 19 7.77 13.08 1.82
C GLU A 19 6.82 12.31 0.90
N ASN A 20 6.21 12.99 -0.08
CA ASN A 20 5.34 12.35 -1.04
C ASN A 20 6.09 11.28 -1.85
N CYS A 21 7.34 11.56 -2.27
CA CYS A 21 8.22 10.58 -2.89
C CYS A 21 8.46 9.36 -1.99
N LEU A 22 8.84 9.57 -0.73
CA LEU A 22 9.11 8.48 0.22
C LEU A 22 7.88 7.63 0.49
N LYS A 23 6.73 8.26 0.69
CA LYS A 23 5.48 7.57 0.97
C LYS A 23 5.02 6.77 -0.27
N ARG A 24 5.12 7.32 -1.49
CA ARG A 24 4.89 6.58 -2.74
C ARG A 24 5.79 5.36 -2.87
N ALA A 25 7.09 5.55 -2.65
CA ALA A 25 8.07 4.47 -2.72
C ALA A 25 7.76 3.38 -1.68
N SER A 26 7.45 3.77 -0.44
CA SER A 26 7.14 2.81 0.63
C SER A 26 5.90 1.97 0.35
N VAL A 27 4.83 2.59 -0.17
CA VAL A 27 3.59 1.87 -0.52
C VAL A 27 3.83 0.95 -1.72
N ARG A 28 4.46 1.47 -2.78
CA ARG A 28 4.69 0.73 -4.03
C ARG A 28 5.70 -0.40 -3.85
N GLU A 29 6.91 -0.06 -3.42
CA GLU A 29 8.02 -1.00 -3.29
C GLU A 29 7.77 -1.93 -2.10
N GLY A 30 7.25 -1.42 -0.98
CA GLY A 30 6.96 -2.25 0.19
C GLY A 30 5.91 -3.32 -0.08
N HIS A 31 4.84 -2.99 -0.82
CA HIS A 31 3.86 -3.99 -1.23
C HIS A 31 4.47 -5.03 -2.18
N GLU A 32 5.35 -4.63 -3.10
CA GLU A 32 6.02 -5.55 -4.03
C GLU A 32 6.98 -6.51 -3.30
N VAL A 33 7.74 -6.01 -2.33
CA VAL A 33 8.66 -6.83 -1.52
C VAL A 33 7.89 -7.88 -0.71
N ILE A 34 6.76 -7.50 -0.10
CA ILE A 34 5.92 -8.44 0.64
C ILE A 34 5.29 -9.47 -0.30
N LEU A 35 4.80 -9.02 -1.46
CA LEU A 35 4.26 -9.92 -2.48
C LEU A 35 5.30 -10.98 -2.89
N LEU A 36 6.50 -10.54 -3.28
CA LEU A 36 7.60 -11.41 -3.68
C LEU A 36 7.96 -12.40 -2.56
N TYR A 37 8.09 -11.91 -1.33
CA TYR A 37 8.34 -12.78 -0.18
C TYR A 37 7.26 -13.86 -0.03
N CYS A 38 5.98 -13.49 -0.17
CA CYS A 38 4.87 -14.42 -0.05
C CYS A 38 4.79 -15.41 -1.21
N GLU A 39 5.21 -15.03 -2.41
CA GLU A 39 5.33 -15.92 -3.56
C GLU A 39 6.45 -16.94 -3.34
N GLU A 40 7.65 -16.48 -2.95
CA GLU A 40 8.83 -17.32 -2.67
C GLU A 40 8.59 -18.30 -1.50
N THR A 41 7.78 -17.92 -0.52
CA THR A 41 7.47 -18.74 0.65
C THR A 41 6.17 -19.56 0.53
N ASN A 42 5.49 -19.51 -0.62
CA ASN A 42 4.17 -20.14 -0.84
C ASN A 42 3.07 -19.64 0.13
N GLN A 43 3.20 -18.43 0.68
CA GLN A 43 2.24 -17.81 1.58
C GLN A 43 1.32 -16.82 0.87
N PHE A 44 1.35 -16.77 -0.47
CA PHE A 44 0.54 -15.86 -1.28
C PHE A 44 -0.97 -15.97 -1.00
N LEU A 45 -1.50 -17.17 -0.77
CA LEU A 45 -2.93 -17.34 -0.45
C LEU A 45 -3.30 -16.70 0.89
N LEU A 46 -2.44 -16.83 1.90
CA LEU A 46 -2.59 -16.19 3.21
C LEU A 46 -2.44 -14.68 3.12
N TYR A 47 -1.52 -14.22 2.27
CA TYR A 47 -1.34 -12.80 1.97
C TYR A 47 -2.58 -12.20 1.29
N LYS A 48 -3.12 -12.90 0.29
CA LYS A 48 -4.32 -12.49 -0.45
C LYS A 48 -5.58 -12.49 0.41
N SER A 49 -5.66 -13.35 1.44
CA SER A 49 -6.81 -13.41 2.36
C SER A 49 -6.82 -12.29 3.40
N GLN A 50 -5.74 -11.50 3.50
CA GLN A 50 -5.70 -10.39 4.45
C GLN A 50 -6.79 -9.36 4.11
N PRO A 51 -7.53 -8.85 5.11
CA PRO A 51 -8.66 -7.94 4.89
C PRO A 51 -8.25 -6.60 4.25
N TRP A 52 -6.97 -6.24 4.37
CA TRP A 52 -6.40 -5.03 3.79
C TRP A 52 -5.82 -5.21 2.38
N PHE A 53 -5.66 -6.44 1.90
CA PHE A 53 -4.94 -6.75 0.65
C PHE A 53 -5.53 -6.02 -0.55
N GLN A 54 -6.84 -6.11 -0.75
CA GLN A 54 -7.52 -5.45 -1.88
C GLN A 54 -7.46 -3.93 -1.76
N PHE A 55 -7.56 -3.42 -0.54
CA PHE A 55 -7.43 -1.99 -0.27
C PHE A 55 -6.03 -1.49 -0.65
N ALA A 56 -4.97 -2.19 -0.24
CA ALA A 56 -3.59 -1.85 -0.57
C ALA A 56 -3.31 -1.92 -2.08
N ARG A 57 -3.85 -2.91 -2.79
CA ARG A 57 -3.77 -2.98 -4.27
C ARG A 57 -4.34 -1.74 -4.94
N ILE A 58 -5.52 -1.29 -4.49
CA ILE A 58 -6.19 -0.09 -5.05
C ILE A 58 -5.39 1.16 -4.71
N VAL A 59 -4.93 1.31 -3.46
CA VAL A 59 -4.10 2.44 -3.04
C VAL A 59 -2.79 2.50 -3.84
N ARG A 60 -2.14 1.36 -4.09
CA ARG A 60 -0.95 1.29 -4.95
C ARG A 60 -1.23 1.92 -6.33
N ASN A 61 -2.38 1.65 -6.93
CA ASN A 61 -2.76 2.24 -8.22
C ASN A 61 -2.92 3.77 -8.15
N VAL A 62 -3.40 4.29 -7.01
CA VAL A 62 -3.53 5.74 -6.77
C VAL A 62 -2.16 6.43 -6.66
N VAL A 63 -1.21 5.81 -5.94
CA VAL A 63 0.09 6.43 -5.60
C VAL A 63 1.20 6.19 -6.64
N SER A 64 1.03 5.23 -7.54
CA SER A 64 2.08 4.80 -8.49
C SER A 64 2.29 5.73 -9.69
N HIS A 65 1.41 6.72 -9.90
CA HIS A 65 1.50 7.68 -11.00
C HIS A 65 2.06 9.04 -10.55
N LYS A 66 2.69 9.77 -11.47
CA LYS A 66 3.26 11.12 -11.22
C LYS A 66 2.24 12.12 -10.65
N SER A 67 0.96 11.95 -10.97
CA SER A 67 -0.17 12.75 -10.48
C SER A 67 -0.76 12.22 -9.17
N ALA A 68 0.06 11.55 -8.35
CA ALA A 68 -0.28 10.88 -7.08
C ALA A 68 -1.58 11.39 -6.45
N GLY A 69 -2.63 10.55 -6.45
CA GLY A 69 -3.94 10.94 -5.90
C GLY A 69 -5.13 10.54 -6.75
N VAL A 70 -4.98 10.32 -8.06
CA VAL A 70 -6.11 9.90 -8.92
C VAL A 70 -6.19 8.38 -9.03
N LEU A 71 -7.36 7.81 -8.73
CA LEU A 71 -7.65 6.41 -9.00
C LEU A 71 -7.92 6.22 -10.50
N ARG A 72 -6.96 5.69 -11.26
CA ARG A 72 -7.11 5.56 -12.71
C ARG A 72 -7.94 4.35 -13.15
N GLN A 73 -7.87 3.27 -12.37
CA GLN A 73 -8.48 2.01 -12.74
C GLN A 73 -8.88 1.21 -11.50
N TRP A 74 -10.10 0.68 -11.55
CA TRP A 74 -10.55 -0.35 -10.63
C TRP A 74 -10.03 -1.73 -11.07
N PRO A 75 -9.52 -2.58 -10.16
CA PRO A 75 -9.02 -3.91 -10.53
C PRO A 75 -10.11 -4.75 -11.22
N ASN A 76 -9.81 -5.24 -12.43
CA ASN A 76 -10.77 -5.99 -13.24
C ASN A 76 -11.27 -7.27 -12.54
N ASP A 77 -10.40 -7.92 -11.76
CA ASP A 77 -10.78 -9.12 -10.98
C ASP A 77 -11.83 -8.82 -9.92
N LEU A 78 -11.80 -7.63 -9.33
CA LEU A 78 -12.83 -7.17 -8.39
C LEU A 78 -14.15 -6.88 -9.12
N THR A 79 -14.10 -6.19 -10.27
CA THR A 79 -15.28 -5.95 -11.11
C THR A 79 -15.96 -7.27 -11.51
N ASN A 80 -15.18 -8.24 -11.98
CA ASN A 80 -15.70 -9.55 -12.39
C ASN A 80 -16.31 -10.35 -11.23
N SER A 81 -15.87 -10.08 -10.00
CA SER A 81 -16.40 -10.69 -8.79
C SER A 81 -17.58 -9.91 -8.17
N GLY A 82 -18.02 -8.82 -8.82
CA GLY A 82 -19.08 -7.94 -8.31
C GLY A 82 -18.64 -7.05 -7.13
N VAL A 83 -17.34 -6.93 -6.87
CA VAL A 83 -16.79 -6.10 -5.80
C VAL A 83 -16.53 -4.70 -6.33
N HIS A 84 -17.44 -3.78 -6.02
CA HIS A 84 -17.35 -2.37 -6.42
C HIS A 84 -16.82 -1.46 -5.31
N GLN A 85 -16.74 -1.97 -4.08
CA GLN A 85 -16.35 -1.20 -2.92
C GLN A 85 -15.41 -2.01 -2.01
N VAL A 86 -14.38 -1.37 -1.47
CA VAL A 86 -13.47 -1.96 -0.50
C VAL A 86 -13.31 -1.02 0.68
N THR A 87 -13.53 -1.54 1.88
CA THR A 87 -13.41 -0.77 3.13
C THR A 87 -12.31 -1.33 4.00
N TRP A 88 -11.41 -0.45 4.48
CA TRP A 88 -10.40 -0.80 5.47
C TRP A 88 -10.23 0.32 6.49
N ARG A 89 -10.26 -0.03 7.78
CA ARG A 89 -10.15 0.91 8.92
C ARG A 89 -11.03 2.18 8.76
N GLY A 90 -12.30 1.98 8.41
CA GLY A 90 -13.28 3.06 8.28
C GLY A 90 -13.12 3.96 7.04
N ARG A 91 -12.18 3.64 6.13
CA ARG A 91 -12.06 4.30 4.82
C ARG A 91 -12.58 3.36 3.74
N THR A 92 -13.35 3.93 2.83
CA THR A 92 -14.03 3.19 1.77
C THR A 92 -13.59 3.74 0.44
N LEU A 93 -13.08 2.87 -0.43
CA LEU A 93 -12.81 3.15 -1.83
C LEU A 93 -13.90 2.49 -2.66
N ASP A 94 -14.39 3.22 -3.65
CA ASP A 94 -15.45 2.74 -4.54
C ASP A 94 -15.06 2.89 -6.01
N SER A 95 -15.61 2.03 -6.85
CA SER A 95 -15.38 2.03 -8.30
C SER A 95 -15.83 3.32 -8.99
N THR A 96 -16.77 4.09 -8.42
CA THR A 96 -17.14 5.41 -8.92
C THR A 96 -16.05 6.47 -8.69
N MET A 97 -15.04 6.19 -7.85
CA MET A 97 -13.91 7.09 -7.63
C MET A 97 -12.88 7.03 -8.78
N VAL A 98 -13.08 6.14 -9.76
CA VAL A 98 -12.23 6.08 -10.94
C VAL A 98 -12.31 7.39 -11.72
N GLY A 99 -11.15 7.97 -12.03
CA GLY A 99 -11.02 9.27 -12.69
C GLY A 99 -11.05 10.47 -11.74
N HIS A 100 -11.31 10.25 -10.44
CA HIS A 100 -11.35 11.30 -9.43
C HIS A 100 -10.10 11.27 -8.53
N GLU A 101 -9.75 12.44 -7.99
CA GLU A 101 -8.82 12.52 -6.88
C GLU A 101 -9.43 11.83 -5.67
N VAL A 102 -8.71 10.84 -5.17
CA VAL A 102 -9.01 10.20 -3.90
C VAL A 102 -8.28 11.00 -2.85
N ASP A 103 -9.03 11.48 -1.85
CA ASP A 103 -8.47 12.09 -0.65
C ASP A 103 -7.78 11.00 0.20
N PHE A 104 -6.60 10.64 -0.28
CA PHE A 104 -5.71 9.72 0.36
C PHE A 104 -4.42 10.48 0.60
N THR A 105 -4.33 11.14 1.76
CA THR A 105 -3.06 11.70 2.18
C THR A 105 -2.06 10.54 2.26
N ILE A 106 -0.91 10.68 1.59
CA ILE A 106 0.06 9.59 1.55
C ILE A 106 0.58 9.25 2.97
N GLN A 107 0.37 10.16 3.93
CA GLN A 107 0.58 9.98 5.36
C GLN A 107 -0.36 8.95 5.97
N GLU A 108 -1.67 9.00 5.69
CA GLU A 108 -2.61 7.97 6.15
C GLU A 108 -2.28 6.59 5.55
N GLY A 109 -1.85 6.54 4.30
CA GLY A 109 -1.41 5.31 3.67
C GLY A 109 -0.17 4.70 4.31
N TYR A 110 0.82 5.55 4.61
CA TYR A 110 2.04 5.12 5.26
C TYR A 110 1.79 4.64 6.70
N GLU A 111 1.05 5.39 7.52
CA GLU A 111 0.73 4.99 8.90
C GLU A 111 -0.04 3.67 8.95
N LYS A 112 -0.97 3.47 8.01
CA LYS A 112 -1.78 2.25 7.94
C LYS A 112 -0.99 1.07 7.38
N GLN A 113 -0.13 1.29 6.38
CA GLN A 113 0.75 0.26 5.84
C GLN A 113 1.87 -0.09 6.81
N HIS A 114 2.47 0.87 7.50
CA HIS A 114 3.44 0.62 8.57
C HIS A 114 2.81 -0.20 9.70
N ASN A 115 1.63 0.17 10.19
CA ASN A 115 0.93 -0.61 11.21
C ASN A 115 0.44 -1.98 10.71
N SER A 116 0.07 -2.09 9.43
CA SER A 116 -0.27 -3.39 8.84
C SER A 116 0.97 -4.25 8.69
N ILE A 117 2.11 -3.73 8.20
CA ILE A 117 3.38 -4.45 8.05
C ILE A 117 3.93 -4.85 9.43
N VAL A 118 3.93 -3.95 10.41
CA VAL A 118 4.45 -4.19 11.77
C VAL A 118 3.51 -5.11 12.57
N GLY A 119 2.20 -4.93 12.43
CA GLY A 119 1.20 -5.84 13.02
C GLY A 119 1.23 -7.21 12.37
N CYS A 120 1.43 -7.25 11.05
CA CYS A 120 1.71 -8.46 10.33
C CYS A 120 3.00 -9.09 10.84
N THR A 121 4.14 -8.40 10.93
CA THR A 121 5.42 -9.03 11.31
C THR A 121 5.36 -9.64 12.71
N SER A 122 4.50 -9.12 13.60
CA SER A 122 4.20 -9.72 14.90
C SER A 122 3.49 -11.08 14.76
N SER A 123 2.56 -11.21 13.80
CA SER A 123 1.88 -12.47 13.45
C SER A 123 2.71 -13.38 12.51
N TRP A 124 3.54 -12.85 11.61
CA TRP A 124 4.45 -13.62 10.75
C TRP A 124 5.64 -14.18 11.53
N LEU A 125 6.06 -13.53 12.63
CA LEU A 125 7.04 -14.11 13.57
C LEU A 125 6.49 -15.34 14.29
N GLU A 126 5.17 -15.43 14.50
CA GLU A 126 4.52 -16.65 15.02
C GLU A 126 4.40 -17.75 13.95
N CYS A 127 4.35 -17.40 12.65
CA CYS A 127 4.38 -18.37 11.55
C CYS A 127 5.80 -18.94 11.24
N ARG A 128 6.79 -18.68 12.11
CA ARG A 128 8.22 -19.01 11.85
C ARG A 128 8.64 -20.44 12.25
N GLU A 129 7.72 -21.33 12.64
CA GLU A 129 8.06 -22.75 12.83
C GLU A 129 7.54 -23.62 11.67
N PRO A 130 8.37 -23.95 10.68
CA PRO A 130 8.17 -25.18 9.95
C PRO A 130 8.37 -26.33 10.95
N ASN A 131 7.32 -27.10 11.20
CA ASN A 131 7.36 -28.34 11.99
C ASN A 131 8.29 -29.35 11.30
N THR A 132 9.59 -29.25 11.56
CA THR A 132 10.60 -30.23 11.14
C THR A 132 10.58 -31.39 12.12
N ASN A 133 9.56 -32.24 12.03
CA ASN A 133 9.66 -33.60 12.53
C ASN A 133 9.20 -34.56 11.43
N PRO A 134 10.12 -35.27 10.75
CA PRO A 134 9.72 -36.31 9.82
C PRO A 134 9.03 -37.46 10.59
N PRO A 135 8.00 -38.11 10.01
CA PRO A 135 7.42 -39.31 10.59
C PRO A 135 8.46 -40.44 10.64
N ARG A 136 8.46 -41.18 11.74
CA ARG A 136 9.36 -42.32 12.04
C ARG A 136 9.26 -43.44 11.00
#